data_AF-U1PPV1-F1
#
_entry.id   AF-U1PPV1-F1
#
_cell.length_a   1.000
_cell.length_b   1.000
_cell.length_c   1.000
_cell.angle_alpha   90.00
_cell.angle_beta   90.00
_cell.angle_gamma   90.00
#
_symmetry.space_group_name_H-M   'P 1'
#
loop_
_entity.id
_entity.type
_entity.pdbx_description
1 polymer ?
#
loop_
_entity_poly.entity_id
_entity_poly.type
_entity_poly.pdbx_seq_one_letter_code
_entity_poly.pdbx_strand_id
1 'polypeptide(L)' 'MKLRQNVRHWAAKRALTTPVLGGVVNDRLVDLHTRIFLQKAPEPRREERRAHLDDFFDATMDTYVAALRAGHPEAEA' A
#
# COMPACT_ATOMS: atom_id res chain seq x y z
N MET A 1 9.47 16.30 7.94
CA MET A 1 9.46 16.00 6.49
C MET A 1 8.06 16.33 5.97
N LYS A 2 7.84 17.42 5.23
CA LYS A 2 6.50 17.75 4.72
C LYS A 2 6.19 16.87 3.51
N LEU A 3 5.71 15.65 3.76
CA LEU A 3 5.15 14.79 2.72
C LEU A 3 4.02 15.59 2.06
N ARG A 4 4.16 15.92 0.76
CA ARG A 4 3.08 16.50 -0.05
C ARG A 4 2.02 15.42 -0.25
N GLN A 5 1.23 15.22 0.80
CA GLN A 5 0.08 14.34 0.79
C GLN A 5 -1.02 15.03 0.00
N ASN A 6 -1.13 14.67 -1.27
CA ASN A 6 -2.14 15.23 -2.16
C ASN A 6 -3.52 14.65 -1.77
N VAL A 7 -4.62 15.28 -2.21
CA VAL A 7 -6.01 14.83 -1.94
C VAL A 7 -6.21 13.34 -2.24
N ARG A 8 -5.49 12.80 -3.24
CA ARG A 8 -5.48 11.37 -3.58
C ARG A 8 -4.97 10.47 -2.44
N HIS A 9 -3.95 10.90 -1.71
CA HIS A 9 -3.41 10.16 -0.58
C HIS A 9 -4.41 10.13 0.58
N TRP A 10 -5.01 11.29 0.90
CA TRP A 10 -6.06 11.36 1.91
C TRP A 10 -7.27 10.47 1.54
N ALA A 11 -7.70 10.50 0.28
CA ALA A 11 -8.81 9.68 -0.20
C ALA A 11 -8.49 8.18 -0.12
N ALA A 12 -7.28 7.77 -0.50
CA ALA A 12 -6.82 6.37 -0.37
C ALA A 12 -6.81 5.92 1.10
N LYS A 13 -6.24 6.73 1.99
CA LYS A 13 -6.22 6.47 3.44
C LYS A 13 -7.61 6.32 4.04
N ARG A 14 -8.55 7.19 3.64
CA ARG A 14 -9.95 7.11 4.09
C ARG A 14 -10.66 5.86 3.56
N ALA A 15 -10.40 5.50 2.30
CA ALA A 15 -11.01 4.32 1.69
C ALA A 15 -10.50 3.01 2.32
N LEU A 16 -9.22 2.93 2.69
CA LEU A 16 -8.62 1.79 3.39
C LEU A 16 -9.28 1.46 4.73
N THR A 17 -9.75 2.48 5.43
CA THR A 17 -10.39 2.33 6.75
C THR A 17 -11.92 2.23 6.67
N THR A 18 -12.50 2.32 5.47
CA THR A 18 -13.95 2.24 5.27
C THR A 18 -14.39 0.78 5.10
N PRO A 19 -15.41 0.29 5.84
CA PRO A 19 -15.91 -1.07 5.69
C PRO A 19 -16.28 -1.39 4.23
N VAL A 20 -16.01 -2.62 3.79
CA VAL A 20 -16.24 -3.13 2.42
C VAL A 20 -15.33 -2.53 1.34
N LEU A 21 -15.01 -1.23 1.40
CA LEU A 21 -14.10 -0.58 0.45
C LEU A 21 -12.62 -0.83 0.75
N GLY A 22 -12.27 -1.13 2.01
CA GLY A 22 -10.89 -1.31 2.45
C GLY A 22 -10.13 -2.40 1.70
N GLY A 23 -10.76 -3.56 1.46
CA GLY A 23 -10.14 -4.67 0.73
C GLY A 23 -9.79 -4.32 -0.71
N VAL A 24 -10.75 -3.75 -1.46
CA VAL A 24 -10.51 -3.35 -2.87
C VAL A 24 -9.42 -2.28 -2.99
N VAL A 25 -9.37 -1.34 -2.04
CA VAL A 25 -8.33 -0.32 -2.02
C VAL A 25 -6.98 -0.91 -1.63
N ASN A 26 -6.95 -1.90 -0.72
CA ASN A 26 -5.73 -2.63 -0.37
C ASN A 26 -5.14 -3.31 -1.62
N ASP A 27 -5.90 -4.17 -2.28
CA ASP A 27 -5.45 -4.92 -3.46
C ASP A 27 -4.91 -3.99 -4.55
N ARG A 28 -5.58 -2.85 -4.77
CA ARG A 28 -5.16 -1.86 -5.77
C ARG A 28 -3.87 -1.13 -5.38
N LEU A 29 -3.64 -0.89 -4.09
CA LEU A 29 -2.41 -0.30 -3.60
C LEU A 29 -1.26 -1.31 -3.65
N VAL A 30 -1.51 -2.58 -3.31
CA VAL A 30 -0.53 -3.67 -3.46
C VAL A 30 -0.09 -3.77 -4.93
N ASP A 31 -1.02 -3.91 -5.88
CA ASP A 31 -0.66 -3.99 -7.31
C ASP A 31 0.09 -2.74 -7.81
N LEU A 32 -0.32 -1.54 -7.37
CA LEU A 32 0.37 -0.31 -7.72
C LEU A 32 1.84 -0.34 -7.28
N HIS A 33 2.09 -0.71 -6.02
CA HIS A 33 3.44 -0.75 -5.48
C HIS A 33 4.24 -1.88 -6.15
N THR A 34 3.72 -3.10 -6.22
CA THR A 34 4.36 -4.22 -6.92
C THR A 34 4.80 -3.82 -8.32
N ARG A 35 3.90 -3.23 -9.11
CA ARG A 35 4.22 -2.79 -10.49
C ARG A 35 5.33 -1.74 -10.55
N ILE A 36 5.32 -0.74 -9.67
CA ILE A 36 6.37 0.29 -9.60
C ILE A 36 7.73 -0.34 -9.29
N PHE A 37 7.78 -1.29 -8.37
CA PHE A 37 9.04 -1.94 -7.98
C PHE A 37 9.50 -3.00 -8.99
N LEU A 38 8.58 -3.71 -9.65
CA LEU A 38 8.91 -4.61 -10.74
C LEU A 38 9.56 -3.89 -11.92
N GLN A 39 9.14 -2.66 -12.23
CA GLN A 39 9.80 -1.85 -13.26
C GLN A 39 11.28 -1.55 -12.95
N LYS A 40 11.69 -1.64 -11.68
CA LYS A 40 13.08 -1.48 -11.25
C LYS A 40 13.89 -2.78 -11.27
N ALA A 41 13.22 -3.93 -11.41
CA ALA A 41 13.88 -5.23 -11.52
C ALA A 41 14.24 -5.56 -12.98
N PRO A 42 15.35 -6.28 -13.22
CA PRO A 42 15.66 -6.85 -14.53
C PRO A 42 14.50 -7.71 -15.04
N GLU A 43 14.14 -7.58 -16.33
CA GLU A 43 13.02 -8.31 -16.95
C GLU A 43 12.97 -9.81 -16.60
N PRO A 44 14.10 -10.56 -16.66
CA PRO A 44 14.09 -12.00 -16.39
C PRO A 44 13.70 -12.38 -14.96
N ARG A 45 13.77 -11.43 -14.03
CA ARG A 45 13.49 -11.66 -12.59
C ARG A 45 12.17 -11.04 -12.13
N ARG A 46 11.40 -10.42 -13.04
CA ARG A 46 10.16 -9.74 -12.65
C ARG A 46 9.10 -10.71 -12.17
N GLU A 47 8.90 -11.83 -12.85
CA GLU A 47 7.93 -12.85 -12.42
C GLU A 47 8.28 -13.44 -11.05
N GLU A 48 9.54 -13.88 -10.86
CA GLU A 48 10.05 -14.35 -9.56
C GLU A 48 9.78 -13.33 -8.44
N ARG A 49 10.00 -12.04 -8.70
CA ARG A 49 9.84 -10.99 -7.70
C ARG A 49 8.40 -10.57 -7.47
N ARG A 50 7.47 -10.85 -8.39
CA ARG A 50 6.08 -10.42 -8.27
C ARG A 50 5.44 -10.97 -7.01
N ALA A 51 5.47 -12.30 -6.84
CA ALA A 51 4.89 -12.96 -5.67
C ALA A 51 5.47 -12.42 -4.36
N HIS A 52 6.80 -12.26 -4.29
CA HIS A 52 7.46 -11.71 -3.11
C HIS A 52 7.08 -10.25 -2.81
N LEU A 53 6.90 -9.43 -3.84
CA LEU A 53 6.50 -8.04 -3.68
C LEU A 53 5.02 -7.92 -3.31
N ASP A 54 4.15 -8.76 -3.89
CA ASP A 54 2.73 -8.81 -3.54
C ASP A 54 2.56 -9.17 -2.06
N ASP A 55 3.20 -10.25 -1.59
CA ASP A 55 3.16 -10.66 -0.18
C ASP A 55 3.73 -9.58 0.76
N PHE A 56 4.84 -8.94 0.35
CA PHE A 56 5.45 -7.89 1.14
C PHE A 56 4.53 -6.67 1.26
N PHE A 57 3.96 -6.20 0.15
CA PHE A 57 3.11 -5.01 0.17
C PHE A 57 1.80 -5.28 0.90
N ASP A 58 1.20 -6.46 0.73
CA ASP A 58 0.01 -6.84 1.47
C ASP A 58 0.25 -6.81 2.99
N ALA A 59 1.32 -7.46 3.47
CA ALA A 59 1.68 -7.44 4.89
C ALA A 59 1.95 -6.03 5.43
N THR A 60 2.59 -5.16 4.64
CA THR A 60 2.84 -3.77 5.04
C THR A 60 1.57 -2.92 5.07
N MET A 61 0.63 -3.16 4.15
CA MET A 61 -0.65 -2.47 4.12
C MET A 61 -1.54 -2.90 5.29
N ASP A 62 -1.56 -4.19 5.62
CA ASP A 62 -2.24 -4.71 6.81
C ASP A 62 -1.68 -4.08 8.09
N THR A 63 -0.34 -4.01 8.19
CA THR A 63 0.34 -3.35 9.31
C THR A 63 -0.02 -1.86 9.39
N TYR A 64 -0.05 -1.17 8.25
CA TYR A 64 -0.44 0.24 8.18
C TYR A 64 -1.89 0.45 8.60
N VAL A 65 -2.82 -0.38 8.13
CA VAL A 65 -4.24 -0.31 8.50
C VAL A 65 -4.44 -0.61 9.98
N ALA A 66 -3.73 -1.60 10.53
CA ALA A 66 -3.74 -1.88 11.96
C ALA A 66 -3.25 -0.66 12.76
N ALA A 67 -2.17 -0.01 12.32
CA ALA A 67 -1.63 1.17 12.98
C ALA A 67 -2.59 2.37 12.93
N LEU A 68 -3.27 2.59 11.81
CA LEU A 68 -4.32 3.60 11.67
C LEU A 68 -5.50 3.34 12.61
N ARG A 69 -5.94 2.08 12.73
CA ARG A 69 -7.04 1.70 13.63
C ARG A 69 -6.67 1.85 15.10
N ALA A 70 -5.39 1.65 15.43
CA ALA A 70 -4.85 1.84 16.78
C ALA A 70 -4.58 3.33 17.12
N GLY A 71 -4.74 4.25 16.17
CA GLY A 71 -4.54 5.69 16.40
C GLY A 71 -3.08 6.10 16.56
N HIS A 72 -2.13 5.36 15.95
CA HIS A 72 -0.73 5.73 15.97
C HIS A 72 -0.48 6.99 15.11
N PRO A 73 0.03 8.10 15.70
CA PRO A 73 0.19 9.37 14.98
C PRO A 73 1.17 9.28 13.81
N GLU A 74 2.14 8.35 13.86
CA GLU A 74 3.08 8.08 12.78
C GLU A 74 2.40 7.54 11.52
N ALA A 75 1.29 6.79 11.68
CA ALA A 75 0.48 6.31 10.56
C ALA A 75 -0.47 7.40 10.03
N GLU A 76 -0.73 8.43 10.84
CA GLU A 76 -1.66 9.50 10.48
C GLU A 76 -1.04 10.62 9.62
N ALA A 77 0.29 10.75 9.67
CA ALA A 77 1.08 11.85 9.10
C ALA A 77 1.10 11.96 7.56
#